data_AF-A0A524FWP9-F1
#
_entry.id   AF-A0A524FWP9-F1
#
_cell.length_a   1.000
_cell.length_b   1.000
_cell.length_c   1.000
_cell.angle_alpha   90.00
_cell.angle_beta   90.00
_cell.angle_gamma   90.00
#
_symmetry.space_group_name_H-M   'P 1'
#
loop_
_entity.id
_entity.type
_entity.pdbx_description
1 polymer ?
#
loop_
_entity_poly.entity_id
_entity_poly.type
_entity_poly.pdbx_seq_one_letter_code
_entity_poly.pdbx_strand_id
1 'polypeptide(L)'
;MVDHLECPECGKSLGIGSTFCIGCGNKIPEGLKPVTAPKLDTLPSVEESGLDDFIEPALIDEPTLPEPEPEIAPTTEDLSWDEEIPDLPVGETKIDHGETMTSAPASVSIESKPEAGEPVTSDESVLSWDEGVEEVKVGMPFTEVEPPRIVAEAHAIEVTTEDALTHLFPEVRDDATRDAVSHLFPEGRGSTSATFIDVVVGKPSKISIKSPLKELDHASCPNCGVAITSDGFEYPAYVFDAMGKARSDFGDQLLKDNEHERAIEYYEMAKMLFEKSGTEKNIAEALRRIDMGYDAMAQFHYDEAEAHLKEGDFEWAVVQFKKARELYMFTTDAKKRARCAERAREAYAIWGKALEDEGDKLAKEGKTRDALAKYQEAAAKYREGGDSKRLKGLDKKIRKA
;
A
#
# COMPACT_ATOMS: atom_id res chain seq x y z
N MET A 1 2.23 13.56 -41.05
CA MET A 1 3.38 12.75 -41.47
C MET A 1 4.62 13.56 -41.15
N VAL A 2 5.38 13.16 -40.13
CA VAL A 2 6.60 13.86 -39.74
C VAL A 2 7.74 13.15 -40.47
N ASP A 3 8.49 13.88 -41.29
CA ASP A 3 9.65 13.31 -41.97
C ASP A 3 10.73 13.01 -40.91
N HIS A 4 11.29 11.80 -40.94
CA HIS A 4 12.36 11.38 -40.04
C HIS A 4 13.63 11.05 -40.84
N LEU A 5 14.80 11.30 -40.25
CA LEU A 5 16.09 10.88 -40.79
C LEU A 5 16.52 9.60 -40.09
N GLU A 6 17.06 8.62 -40.81
CA GLU A 6 17.61 7.40 -40.20
C GLU A 6 19.14 7.50 -40.13
N CYS A 7 19.71 7.07 -39.00
CA CYS A 7 21.15 6.97 -38.87
C CYS A 7 21.71 5.89 -39.81
N PRO A 8 22.69 6.19 -40.67
CA PRO A 8 23.24 5.20 -41.60
C PRO A 8 23.99 4.06 -40.90
N GLU A 9 24.42 4.27 -39.66
CA GLU A 9 25.26 3.34 -38.92
C GLU A 9 24.44 2.42 -38.00
N CYS A 10 23.34 2.92 -37.41
CA CYS A 10 22.55 2.14 -36.45
C CYS A 10 21.05 2.03 -36.77
N GLY A 11 20.56 2.69 -37.83
CA GLY A 11 19.16 2.62 -38.25
C GLY A 11 18.14 3.33 -37.36
N LYS A 12 18.56 3.99 -36.27
CA LYS A 12 17.62 4.74 -35.41
C LYS A 12 17.09 6.00 -36.10
N SER A 13 15.80 6.27 -35.90
CA SER A 13 15.13 7.49 -36.36
C SER A 13 15.60 8.70 -35.55
N LEU A 14 15.81 9.81 -36.25
CA LEU A 14 16.36 11.04 -35.74
C LEU A 14 15.48 12.22 -36.20
N GLY A 15 15.37 13.22 -35.33
CA GLY A 15 14.64 14.45 -35.62
C GLY A 15 15.37 15.29 -36.68
N ILE A 16 14.60 15.96 -37.53
CA ILE A 16 15.14 16.89 -38.54
C ILE A 16 15.96 17.97 -37.82
N GLY A 17 17.26 18.05 -38.13
CA GLY A 17 18.19 19.03 -37.52
C GLY A 17 19.20 18.44 -36.53
N SER A 18 19.14 17.15 -36.20
CA SER A 18 20.17 16.50 -35.38
C SER A 18 21.50 16.41 -36.14
N THR A 19 22.61 16.85 -35.54
CA THR A 19 23.96 16.73 -36.12
C THR A 19 24.68 15.44 -35.72
N PHE A 20 24.19 14.76 -34.68
CA PHE A 20 24.73 13.49 -34.17
C PHE A 20 23.60 12.51 -33.86
N CYS A 21 23.86 11.21 -34.05
CA CYS A 21 22.92 10.17 -33.64
C CYS A 21 22.95 9.97 -32.12
N ILE A 22 21.80 10.04 -31.47
CA ILE A 22 21.66 9.80 -30.01
C ILE A 22 22.02 8.36 -29.63
N GLY A 23 21.83 7.41 -30.56
CA GLY A 23 22.09 5.99 -30.31
C GLY A 23 23.55 5.59 -30.37
N CYS A 24 24.29 6.01 -31.41
CA CYS A 24 25.65 5.56 -31.65
C CYS A 24 26.71 6.68 -31.61
N GLY A 25 26.31 7.94 -31.42
CA GLY A 25 27.23 9.09 -31.35
C GLY A 25 27.85 9.51 -32.69
N ASN A 26 27.59 8.80 -33.79
CA ASN A 26 28.15 9.15 -35.10
C ASN A 26 27.55 10.45 -35.65
N LYS A 27 28.40 11.26 -36.28
CA LYS A 27 28.02 12.51 -36.94
C LYS A 27 27.22 12.21 -38.20
N ILE A 28 26.07 12.87 -38.36
CA ILE A 28 25.22 12.69 -39.52
C ILE A 28 25.79 13.51 -40.69
N PRO A 29 26.03 12.91 -41.87
CA PRO A 29 26.50 13.66 -43.03
C PRO A 29 25.41 14.65 -43.49
N GLU A 30 25.81 15.90 -43.74
CA GLU A 30 24.94 16.94 -44.29
C GLU A 30 24.50 16.54 -45.70
N GLY A 31 23.20 16.32 -45.90
CA GLY A 31 22.62 15.97 -47.22
C GLY A 31 21.90 14.63 -47.32
N LEU A 32 21.66 13.91 -46.21
CA LEU A 32 20.79 12.73 -46.22
C LEU A 32 19.36 13.12 -46.59
N LYS A 33 18.78 12.41 -47.57
CA LYS A 33 17.39 12.61 -47.97
C LYS A 33 16.47 12.01 -46.89
N PRO A 34 15.41 12.72 -46.46
CA PRO A 34 14.44 12.15 -45.53
C PRO A 34 13.82 10.89 -46.14
N VAL A 35 13.77 9.82 -45.36
CA VAL A 35 13.12 8.58 -45.76
C VAL A 35 11.64 8.78 -45.50
N THR A 36 10.85 8.91 -46.57
CA THR A 36 9.40 8.92 -46.45
C THR A 36 8.99 7.53 -45.97
N ALA A 37 8.43 7.45 -44.75
CA ALA A 37 8.00 6.18 -44.19
C ALA A 37 7.15 5.41 -45.22
N PRO A 38 7.38 4.09 -45.39
CA PRO A 38 6.59 3.30 -46.31
C PRO A 38 5.11 3.49 -45.97
N LYS A 39 4.31 3.93 -46.95
CA LYS A 39 2.86 3.99 -46.80
C LYS A 39 2.42 2.60 -46.38
N LEU A 40 1.87 2.50 -45.17
CA LEU A 40 1.26 1.28 -44.68
C LEU A 40 0.24 0.84 -45.74
N ASP A 41 0.53 -0.25 -46.45
CA ASP A 41 -0.35 -0.79 -47.46
C ASP A 41 -1.72 -1.08 -46.82
N THR A 42 -2.73 -0.48 -47.46
CA THR A 42 -4.15 -0.81 -47.45
C THR A 42 -4.53 -2.09 -46.68
N LEU A 43 -5.10 -1.89 -45.49
CA LEU A 43 -6.03 -2.87 -44.91
C LEU A 43 -7.24 -3.01 -45.85
N PRO A 44 -7.71 -4.24 -46.13
CA PRO A 44 -8.88 -4.46 -46.96
C PRO A 44 -10.11 -3.77 -46.36
N SER A 45 -10.91 -3.13 -47.22
CA SER A 45 -12.10 -2.39 -46.83
C SER A 45 -13.14 -3.32 -46.20
N VAL A 46 -13.56 -2.99 -45.00
CA VAL A 46 -14.65 -3.68 -44.27
C VAL A 46 -15.99 -3.18 -44.85
N GLU A 47 -16.32 -3.62 -46.07
CA GLU A 47 -17.63 -3.36 -46.71
C GLU A 47 -18.43 -4.65 -47.00
N GLU A 48 -17.96 -5.83 -46.57
CA GLU A 48 -18.68 -7.11 -46.73
C GLU A 48 -18.90 -7.85 -45.38
N SER A 49 -19.33 -7.16 -44.34
CA SER A 49 -19.98 -7.81 -43.18
C SER A 49 -21.43 -7.39 -43.12
N GLY A 50 -22.27 -8.24 -43.71
CA GLY A 50 -23.73 -8.17 -43.64
C GLY A 50 -24.22 -8.32 -42.20
N LEU A 51 -24.36 -7.17 -41.53
CA LEU A 51 -25.10 -7.02 -40.29
C LEU A 51 -26.25 -6.03 -40.57
N ASP A 52 -27.17 -6.46 -41.44
CA ASP A 52 -28.49 -5.85 -41.55
C ASP A 52 -29.27 -6.11 -40.25
N ASP A 53 -30.11 -5.14 -39.89
CA ASP A 53 -31.14 -5.14 -38.85
C ASP A 53 -30.72 -4.85 -37.40
N PHE A 54 -30.27 -3.60 -37.16
CA PHE A 54 -30.60 -2.93 -35.90
C PHE A 54 -31.49 -1.70 -36.17
N ILE A 55 -32.71 -1.79 -35.64
CA ILE A 55 -33.76 -0.78 -35.67
C ILE A 55 -33.28 0.48 -34.94
N GLU A 56 -33.31 1.62 -35.63
CA GLU A 56 -33.10 2.96 -35.06
C GLU A 56 -34.05 3.20 -33.87
N PRO A 57 -33.55 3.48 -32.65
CA PRO A 57 -34.38 4.08 -31.62
C PRO A 57 -34.57 5.57 -31.93
N ALA A 58 -35.84 5.97 -31.87
CA ALA A 58 -36.32 7.33 -32.07
C ALA A 58 -35.55 8.36 -31.24
N LEU A 59 -35.24 9.49 -31.89
CA LEU A 59 -34.81 10.75 -31.30
C LEU A 59 -35.72 11.11 -30.12
N ILE A 60 -35.15 11.06 -28.91
CA ILE A 60 -35.74 11.66 -27.72
C ILE A 60 -35.12 13.04 -27.58
N ASP A 61 -35.99 14.04 -27.46
CA ASP A 61 -35.68 15.47 -27.37
C ASP A 61 -34.62 15.77 -26.29
N GLU A 62 -33.68 16.66 -26.65
CA GLU A 62 -32.68 17.27 -25.77
C GLU A 62 -33.32 17.86 -24.52
N PRO A 63 -32.82 17.55 -23.30
CA PRO A 63 -33.19 18.30 -22.11
C PRO A 63 -32.51 19.68 -22.17
N THR A 64 -33.36 20.70 -22.26
CA THR A 64 -33.02 22.12 -22.15
C THR A 64 -32.22 22.37 -20.86
N LEU A 65 -30.97 22.80 -21.01
CA LEU A 65 -30.12 23.32 -19.94
C LEU A 65 -30.78 24.56 -19.31
N PRO A 66 -30.96 24.62 -17.98
CA PRO A 66 -31.44 25.82 -17.33
C PRO A 66 -30.36 26.92 -17.34
N GLU A 67 -30.82 28.15 -17.63
CA GLU A 67 -30.04 29.38 -17.61
C GLU A 67 -29.36 29.61 -16.25
N PRO A 68 -28.11 30.16 -16.23
CA PRO A 68 -27.44 30.51 -14.99
C PRO A 68 -28.08 31.72 -14.32
N GLU A 69 -28.47 31.55 -13.05
CA GLU A 69 -28.93 32.62 -12.16
C GLU A 69 -27.81 33.65 -11.86
N PRO A 70 -28.17 34.92 -11.59
CA PRO A 70 -27.23 36.03 -11.51
C PRO A 70 -26.35 36.02 -10.26
N GLU A 71 -25.09 36.40 -10.48
CA GLU A 71 -24.04 36.63 -9.48
C GLU A 71 -24.50 37.56 -8.35
N ILE A 72 -24.53 37.02 -7.13
CA ILE A 72 -24.69 37.80 -5.90
C ILE A 72 -23.29 38.29 -5.49
N ALA A 73 -23.15 39.61 -5.38
CA ALA A 73 -21.93 40.28 -4.94
C ALA A 73 -21.49 39.84 -3.54
N PRO A 74 -20.17 39.74 -3.27
CA PRO A 74 -19.68 39.38 -1.95
C PRO A 74 -19.91 40.52 -0.96
N THR A 75 -20.80 40.29 0.02
CA THR A 75 -20.86 41.08 1.24
C THR A 75 -19.62 40.81 2.08
N THR A 76 -18.83 41.86 2.30
CA THR A 76 -17.72 41.87 3.25
C THR A 76 -18.28 41.78 4.67
N GLU A 77 -18.34 40.58 5.22
CA GLU A 77 -18.54 40.36 6.64
C GLU A 77 -17.20 40.55 7.35
N ASP A 78 -17.12 41.66 8.09
CA ASP A 78 -16.09 41.92 9.09
C ASP A 78 -16.18 40.85 10.18
N LEU A 79 -15.27 39.88 10.14
CA LEU A 79 -15.07 38.89 11.20
C LEU A 79 -14.39 39.55 12.41
N SER A 80 -15.20 40.16 13.28
CA SER A 80 -14.80 40.52 14.63
C SER A 80 -14.73 39.27 15.51
N TRP A 81 -13.51 38.80 15.79
CA TRP A 81 -13.23 37.70 16.71
C TRP A 81 -13.14 38.16 18.18
N ASP A 82 -14.06 39.01 18.62
CA ASP A 82 -14.22 39.39 20.03
C ASP A 82 -15.52 38.79 20.55
N GLU A 83 -15.52 37.49 20.88
CA GLU A 83 -16.56 36.93 21.74
C GLU A 83 -16.02 35.79 22.62
N GLU A 84 -15.91 36.14 23.91
CA GLU A 84 -16.07 35.32 25.11
C GLU A 84 -15.20 34.06 25.27
N ILE A 85 -14.02 34.30 25.84
CA ILE A 85 -13.30 33.29 26.63
C ILE A 85 -14.07 33.09 27.96
N PRO A 86 -14.53 31.87 28.31
CA PRO A 86 -15.17 31.61 29.58
C PRO A 86 -14.17 31.70 30.75
N ASP A 87 -14.52 32.49 31.76
CA ASP A 87 -13.74 32.69 33.00
C ASP A 87 -13.41 31.35 33.69
N LEU A 88 -12.11 31.04 33.75
CA LEU A 88 -11.57 29.97 34.59
C LEU A 88 -11.33 30.50 36.01
N PRO A 89 -11.65 29.73 37.06
CA PRO A 89 -11.49 30.16 38.44
C PRO A 89 -10.01 30.34 38.81
N VAL A 90 -9.69 31.57 39.22
CA VAL A 90 -8.41 32.00 39.79
C VAL A 90 -8.19 31.27 41.12
N GLY A 91 -7.34 30.24 41.09
CA GLY A 91 -6.76 29.63 42.28
C GLY A 91 -5.51 30.41 42.71
N GLU A 92 -5.60 31.07 43.85
CA GLU A 92 -4.50 31.79 44.50
C GLU A 92 -3.38 30.82 44.92
N THR A 93 -2.23 30.87 44.24
CA THR A 93 -0.96 30.33 44.76
C THR A 93 -0.05 31.47 45.18
N LYS A 94 -0.11 31.76 46.48
CA LYS A 94 0.78 32.64 47.20
C LYS A 94 2.03 31.86 47.66
N ILE A 95 3.21 32.44 47.39
CA ILE A 95 4.43 32.41 48.23
C ILE A 95 5.22 31.07 48.12
N ASP A 96 6.55 30.97 48.05
CA ASP A 96 7.65 31.82 48.53
C ASP A 96 8.94 31.56 47.71
N HIS A 97 9.80 32.58 47.61
CA HIS A 97 11.20 32.42 47.21
C HIS A 97 12.04 32.27 48.49
N GLY A 98 12.65 31.10 48.68
CA GLY A 98 13.58 30.86 49.79
C GLY A 98 14.69 29.91 49.38
N GLU A 99 15.90 30.45 49.21
CA GLU A 99 17.15 29.72 49.08
C GLU A 99 17.47 28.90 50.35
N THR A 100 18.35 27.91 50.19
CA THR A 100 19.43 27.52 51.14
C THR A 100 19.35 26.12 51.80
N MET A 101 20.36 25.30 51.42
CA MET A 101 21.12 24.29 52.19
C MET A 101 20.47 22.97 52.66
N THR A 102 21.02 21.89 52.10
CA THR A 102 21.75 20.80 52.79
C THR A 102 21.15 20.19 54.07
N SER A 103 20.76 18.91 54.01
CA SER A 103 21.19 17.78 54.90
C SER A 103 20.10 16.71 55.06
N ALA A 104 20.53 15.45 55.02
CA ALA A 104 19.77 14.22 55.34
C ALA A 104 19.84 13.93 56.87
N PRO A 105 19.45 12.73 57.37
CA PRO A 105 18.14 12.05 57.38
C PRO A 105 17.72 11.59 58.81
N ALA A 106 16.44 11.24 59.05
CA ALA A 106 15.91 10.37 60.13
C ALA A 106 14.36 10.43 60.11
N SER A 107 13.62 9.35 59.85
CA SER A 107 13.18 8.24 60.74
C SER A 107 12.04 8.59 61.72
N VAL A 108 11.19 7.58 61.99
CA VAL A 108 10.11 7.48 63.01
C VAL A 108 8.74 8.02 62.55
N SER A 109 7.57 7.46 62.83
CA SER A 109 7.00 6.13 63.12
C SER A 109 5.49 6.37 63.30
N ILE A 110 4.67 5.39 62.89
CA ILE A 110 3.40 4.94 63.51
C ILE A 110 2.32 6.01 63.80
N GLU A 111 1.15 5.89 63.14
CA GLU A 111 -0.11 5.71 63.88
C GLU A 111 -1.22 5.10 63.03
N SER A 112 -1.88 4.12 63.61
CA SER A 112 -2.89 3.22 63.06
C SER A 112 -4.24 3.45 63.74
N LYS A 113 -5.36 3.35 63.01
CA LYS A 113 -6.70 3.00 63.54
C LYS A 113 -7.74 2.76 62.41
N PRO A 114 -8.88 2.07 62.65
CA PRO A 114 -9.19 0.83 61.94
C PRO A 114 -10.64 0.77 61.37
N GLU A 115 -10.96 -0.41 60.81
CA GLU A 115 -12.30 -1.04 60.69
C GLU A 115 -13.38 -0.34 59.83
N ALA A 116 -13.78 -0.95 58.71
CA ALA A 116 -14.77 -2.03 58.67
C ALA A 116 -15.23 -2.36 57.23
N GLY A 117 -15.39 -3.65 56.92
CA GLY A 117 -16.34 -4.13 55.90
C GLY A 117 -15.74 -4.91 54.73
N GLU A 118 -15.65 -6.24 54.87
CA GLU A 118 -15.49 -7.22 53.78
C GLU A 118 -16.76 -7.24 52.87
N PRO A 119 -16.71 -7.78 51.63
CA PRO A 119 -16.78 -9.24 51.47
C PRO A 119 -15.87 -9.84 50.38
N VAL A 120 -15.20 -10.93 50.76
CA VAL A 120 -15.09 -12.25 50.09
C VAL A 120 -15.37 -12.33 48.58
N THR A 121 -14.35 -12.74 47.81
CA THR A 121 -14.27 -13.74 46.72
C THR A 121 -13.00 -13.42 45.92
N SER A 122 -12.09 -14.29 45.49
CA SER A 122 -12.01 -15.75 45.35
C SER A 122 -10.57 -16.06 44.91
N ASP A 123 -10.05 -17.19 45.37
CA ASP A 123 -8.75 -17.83 45.07
C ASP A 123 -8.00 -17.39 43.80
N GLU A 124 -6.80 -16.85 43.99
CA GLU A 124 -5.78 -16.77 42.96
C GLU A 124 -5.16 -18.16 42.75
N SER A 125 -5.51 -18.81 41.64
CA SER A 125 -4.82 -20.00 41.17
C SER A 125 -3.43 -19.64 40.64
N VAL A 126 -2.41 -19.87 41.45
CA VAL A 126 -1.00 -19.89 41.05
C VAL A 126 -0.82 -21.05 40.07
N LEU A 127 -0.85 -20.75 38.76
CA LEU A 127 -0.49 -21.68 37.70
C LEU A 127 1.04 -21.74 37.58
N SER A 128 1.66 -22.59 38.39
CA SER A 128 3.04 -23.04 38.19
C SER A 128 3.10 -23.97 36.98
N TRP A 129 3.78 -23.57 35.91
CA TRP A 129 4.05 -24.37 34.71
C TRP A 129 5.39 -25.12 34.77
N ASP A 130 5.92 -25.33 35.97
CA ASP A 130 7.15 -26.10 36.20
C ASP A 130 6.79 -27.42 36.89
N GLU A 131 6.43 -28.45 36.10
CA GLU A 131 6.75 -29.86 36.39
C GLU A 131 6.12 -30.78 35.34
N GLY A 132 6.96 -31.47 34.56
CA GLY A 132 6.50 -32.58 33.72
C GLY A 132 7.17 -32.72 32.36
N VAL A 133 8.49 -32.54 32.26
CA VAL A 133 9.25 -33.03 31.10
C VAL A 133 9.56 -34.51 31.35
N GLU A 134 8.61 -35.39 30.99
CA GLU A 134 8.87 -36.82 30.94
C GLU A 134 9.84 -37.15 29.79
N GLU A 135 10.81 -38.00 30.11
CA GLU A 135 11.86 -38.52 29.25
C GLU A 135 11.31 -39.04 27.91
N VAL A 136 11.58 -38.30 26.83
CA VAL A 136 11.40 -38.79 25.47
C VAL A 136 12.44 -39.89 25.24
N LYS A 137 11.96 -41.13 25.22
CA LYS A 137 12.71 -42.33 24.82
C LYS A 137 13.38 -42.12 23.46
N VAL A 138 14.70 -42.02 23.49
CA VAL A 138 15.60 -42.14 22.34
C VAL A 138 15.53 -43.57 21.83
N GLY A 139 14.98 -43.77 20.63
CA GLY A 139 14.98 -45.11 20.03
C GLY A 139 14.09 -45.30 18.82
N MET A 140 14.30 -44.55 17.73
CA MET A 140 13.99 -45.03 16.38
C MET A 140 15.09 -44.57 15.40
N PRO A 141 15.75 -45.50 14.68
CA PRO A 141 16.82 -45.16 13.75
C PRO A 141 16.19 -44.61 12.46
N PHE A 142 16.12 -43.29 12.36
CA PHE A 142 15.87 -42.67 11.06
C PHE A 142 17.14 -42.85 10.22
N THR A 143 17.03 -43.71 9.23
CA THR A 143 18.00 -43.82 8.14
C THR A 143 18.05 -42.45 7.47
N GLU A 144 19.16 -41.76 7.66
CA GLU A 144 19.45 -40.46 7.08
C GLU A 144 19.52 -40.64 5.54
N VAL A 145 18.39 -40.39 4.88
CA VAL A 145 18.34 -40.33 3.42
C VAL A 145 18.96 -39.01 3.04
N GLU A 146 20.18 -39.05 2.50
CA GLU A 146 20.85 -37.86 1.99
C GLU A 146 19.94 -37.17 0.96
N PRO A 147 19.61 -35.88 1.15
CA PRO A 147 18.81 -35.15 0.20
C PRO A 147 19.54 -35.13 -1.16
N PRO A 148 18.82 -35.32 -2.29
CA PRO A 148 19.43 -35.39 -3.60
C PRO A 148 20.25 -34.13 -3.85
N ARG A 149 21.55 -34.33 -4.11
CA ARG A 149 22.46 -33.27 -4.56
C ARG A 149 21.88 -32.68 -5.85
N ILE A 150 21.35 -31.47 -5.73
CA ILE A 150 21.02 -30.62 -6.87
C ILE A 150 22.36 -30.24 -7.51
N VAL A 151 22.71 -30.94 -8.58
CA VAL A 151 23.83 -30.55 -9.44
C VAL A 151 23.37 -29.27 -10.14
N ALA A 152 23.87 -28.12 -9.68
CA ALA A 152 23.70 -26.86 -10.37
C ALA A 152 24.47 -26.93 -11.69
N GLU A 153 23.76 -27.23 -12.79
CA GLU A 153 24.27 -26.92 -14.12
C GLU A 153 24.38 -25.40 -14.25
N ALA A 154 25.62 -24.94 -14.33
CA ALA A 154 26.03 -23.54 -14.32
C ALA A 154 25.74 -22.83 -15.65
N HIS A 155 24.47 -22.64 -15.96
CA HIS A 155 24.00 -21.64 -16.92
C HIS A 155 22.97 -20.73 -16.24
N ALA A 156 23.41 -20.03 -15.20
CA ALA A 156 22.69 -18.91 -14.63
C ALA A 156 22.73 -17.74 -15.64
N ILE A 157 21.71 -17.67 -16.48
CA ILE A 157 21.34 -16.43 -17.16
C ILE A 157 20.70 -15.58 -16.06
N GLU A 158 21.39 -14.55 -15.60
CA GLU A 158 20.84 -13.57 -14.66
C GLU A 158 19.71 -12.81 -15.36
N VAL A 159 18.49 -13.35 -15.33
CA VAL A 159 17.30 -12.64 -15.76
C VAL A 159 16.99 -11.61 -14.69
N THR A 160 17.42 -10.37 -14.94
CA THR A 160 17.08 -9.24 -14.08
C THR A 160 15.57 -9.00 -14.14
N THR A 161 14.97 -8.53 -13.05
CA THR A 161 13.53 -8.22 -13.00
C THR A 161 13.13 -7.19 -14.05
N GLU A 162 14.07 -6.34 -14.47
CA GLU A 162 13.89 -5.35 -15.53
C GLU A 162 13.81 -6.01 -16.92
N ASP A 163 14.60 -7.05 -17.20
CA ASP A 163 14.47 -7.86 -18.44
C ASP A 163 13.18 -8.69 -18.47
N ALA A 164 12.71 -9.17 -17.32
CA ALA A 164 11.41 -9.83 -17.23
C ALA A 164 10.25 -8.85 -17.48
N LEU A 165 10.37 -7.60 -16.99
CA LEU A 165 9.36 -6.56 -17.16
C LEU A 165 9.33 -5.99 -18.59
N THR A 166 10.46 -5.79 -19.25
CA THR A 166 10.51 -5.35 -20.66
C THR A 166 10.05 -6.43 -21.63
N HIS A 167 10.25 -7.71 -21.30
CA HIS A 167 9.75 -8.81 -22.14
C HIS A 167 8.26 -9.13 -21.92
N LEU A 168 7.69 -8.76 -20.77
CA LEU A 168 6.27 -8.93 -20.45
C LEU A 168 5.41 -7.69 -20.77
N PHE A 169 6.01 -6.49 -20.80
CA PHE A 169 5.29 -5.24 -21.03
C PHE A 169 6.07 -4.29 -21.94
N PRO A 170 6.26 -4.63 -23.24
CA PRO A 170 6.80 -3.67 -24.20
C PRO A 170 5.89 -2.44 -24.27
N GLU A 171 6.48 -1.28 -24.03
CA GLU A 171 5.84 0.02 -23.85
C GLU A 171 5.00 0.47 -25.06
N VAL A 172 3.78 -0.02 -25.15
CA VAL A 172 2.65 0.73 -25.68
C VAL A 172 1.50 0.45 -24.72
N ARG A 173 0.94 1.50 -24.12
CA ARG A 173 -0.30 1.41 -23.35
C ARG A 173 -1.40 1.05 -24.34
N ASP A 174 -1.53 -0.23 -24.62
CA ASP A 174 -2.58 -0.76 -25.48
C ASP A 174 -3.78 -1.09 -24.62
N ASP A 175 -4.94 -0.55 -24.98
CA ASP A 175 -6.23 -1.01 -24.48
C ASP A 175 -6.41 -2.54 -24.67
N ALA A 176 -5.59 -3.17 -25.53
CA ALA A 176 -5.43 -4.62 -25.66
C ALA A 176 -4.86 -5.31 -24.41
N THR A 177 -4.01 -4.67 -23.60
CA THR A 177 -3.60 -5.24 -22.29
C THR A 177 -4.73 -5.12 -21.28
N ARG A 178 -5.55 -4.06 -21.40
CA ARG A 178 -6.75 -3.90 -20.58
C ARG A 178 -7.82 -4.93 -20.93
N ASP A 179 -7.96 -5.28 -22.21
CA ASP A 179 -8.78 -6.40 -22.69
C ASP A 179 -8.15 -7.78 -22.43
N ALA A 180 -6.82 -7.88 -22.41
CA ALA A 180 -6.11 -9.08 -21.98
C ALA A 180 -6.17 -9.28 -20.45
N VAL A 181 -6.49 -8.24 -19.70
CA VAL A 181 -6.78 -8.35 -18.26
C VAL A 181 -8.29 -8.50 -18.03
N SER A 182 -9.16 -7.96 -18.91
CA SER A 182 -10.60 -8.11 -18.79
C SER A 182 -11.08 -9.56 -18.88
N HIS A 183 -10.38 -10.44 -19.61
CA HIS A 183 -10.70 -11.88 -19.59
C HIS A 183 -10.15 -12.65 -18.37
N LEU A 184 -9.24 -12.05 -17.58
CA LEU A 184 -8.93 -12.52 -16.22
C LEU A 184 -10.01 -12.09 -15.21
N PHE A 185 -10.86 -11.13 -15.60
CA PHE A 185 -12.02 -10.64 -14.87
C PHE A 185 -13.29 -10.73 -15.74
N PRO A 186 -13.68 -11.93 -16.23
CA PRO A 186 -14.89 -12.03 -17.04
C PRO A 186 -16.06 -11.44 -16.25
N GLU A 187 -16.84 -10.56 -16.89
CA GLU A 187 -17.88 -9.69 -16.33
C GLU A 187 -18.98 -10.40 -15.51
N GLY A 188 -18.90 -11.72 -15.34
CA GLY A 188 -19.72 -12.46 -14.40
C GLY A 188 -18.91 -12.90 -13.18
N ARG A 189 -18.94 -12.11 -12.09
CA ARG A 189 -18.67 -12.48 -10.67
C ARG A 189 -17.92 -13.82 -10.50
N GLY A 190 -16.74 -13.92 -11.11
CA GLY A 190 -15.94 -15.14 -11.07
C GLY A 190 -15.41 -15.26 -9.65
N SER A 191 -15.58 -16.42 -9.03
CA SER A 191 -15.14 -16.65 -7.67
C SER A 191 -13.65 -16.31 -7.55
N THR A 192 -13.35 -15.18 -6.89
CA THR A 192 -11.97 -14.77 -6.63
C THR A 192 -11.32 -15.86 -5.78
N SER A 193 -10.42 -16.61 -6.40
CA SER A 193 -9.68 -17.68 -5.72
C SER A 193 -8.81 -17.05 -4.63
N ALA A 194 -8.56 -17.75 -3.53
CA ALA A 194 -7.69 -17.24 -2.46
C ALA A 194 -6.30 -16.81 -3.00
N THR A 195 -5.82 -17.50 -4.03
CA THR A 195 -4.61 -17.16 -4.77
C THR A 195 -4.68 -15.81 -5.47
N PHE A 196 -5.84 -15.38 -5.98
CA PHE A 196 -6.00 -14.06 -6.58
C PHE A 196 -5.75 -12.95 -5.55
N ILE A 197 -6.33 -13.06 -4.36
CA ILE A 197 -6.15 -12.07 -3.29
C ILE A 197 -4.67 -11.98 -2.90
N ASP A 198 -3.98 -13.12 -2.77
CA ASP A 198 -2.56 -13.13 -2.41
C ASP A 198 -1.67 -12.61 -3.56
N VAL A 199 -2.07 -12.79 -4.82
CA VAL A 199 -1.39 -12.24 -6.00
C VAL A 199 -1.60 -10.72 -6.10
N VAL A 200 -2.81 -10.21 -5.87
CA VAL A 200 -3.11 -8.78 -5.92
C VAL A 200 -2.47 -8.01 -4.78
N VAL A 201 -2.53 -8.55 -3.56
CA VAL A 201 -1.88 -7.93 -2.41
C VAL A 201 -0.36 -8.00 -2.56
N GLY A 202 0.15 -9.09 -3.16
CA GLY A 202 1.59 -9.35 -3.26
C GLY A 202 2.24 -9.49 -1.88
N LYS A 203 3.53 -9.83 -1.86
CA LYS A 203 4.34 -9.60 -0.66
C LYS A 203 4.78 -8.15 -0.73
N PRO A 204 4.36 -7.25 0.17
CA PRO A 204 4.85 -5.89 0.09
C PRO A 204 6.36 -5.91 0.26
N SER A 205 7.06 -5.27 -0.66
CA SER A 205 8.47 -4.97 -0.48
C SER A 205 8.58 -3.80 0.48
N LYS A 206 9.49 -3.89 1.45
CA LYS A 206 9.87 -2.70 2.21
C LYS A 206 10.32 -1.64 1.21
N ILE A 207 9.78 -0.44 1.34
CA ILE A 207 10.17 0.72 0.55
C ILE A 207 11.55 1.04 1.07
N SER A 208 12.55 0.56 0.33
CA SER A 208 13.96 0.74 0.64
C SER A 208 14.62 1.39 -0.56
N ILE A 209 15.36 2.48 -0.35
CA ILE A 209 16.17 3.06 -1.42
C ILE A 209 17.31 2.10 -1.77
N LYS A 210 17.13 1.32 -2.83
CA LYS A 210 18.09 0.29 -3.26
C LYS A 210 19.36 0.89 -3.86
N SER A 211 19.23 2.05 -4.50
CA SER A 211 20.36 2.74 -5.12
C SER A 211 21.03 3.65 -4.10
N PRO A 212 22.35 3.54 -3.88
CA PRO A 212 23.05 4.57 -3.10
C PRO A 212 22.70 5.93 -3.70
N LEU A 213 22.38 6.89 -2.85
CA LEU A 213 22.02 8.25 -3.27
C LEU A 213 23.13 8.77 -4.19
N LYS A 214 22.89 8.83 -5.50
CA LYS A 214 23.89 9.31 -6.47
C LYS A 214 24.35 10.74 -6.14
N GLU A 215 23.47 11.52 -5.53
CA GLU A 215 23.75 12.87 -5.01
C GLU A 215 24.81 12.88 -3.91
N LEU A 216 24.95 11.78 -3.16
CA LEU A 216 25.88 11.66 -2.05
C LEU A 216 27.29 11.27 -2.49
N ASP A 217 27.44 10.59 -3.62
CA ASP A 217 28.75 10.15 -4.08
C ASP A 217 29.45 11.27 -4.85
N HIS A 218 28.76 11.90 -5.80
CA HIS A 218 29.33 12.98 -6.61
C HIS A 218 28.29 14.07 -6.85
N ALA A 219 28.53 15.29 -6.33
CA ALA A 219 27.77 16.47 -6.72
C ALA A 219 28.03 16.72 -8.21
N SER A 220 27.20 16.11 -9.05
CA SER A 220 27.28 16.23 -10.50
C SER A 220 26.41 17.40 -10.93
N CYS A 221 26.96 18.23 -11.82
CA CYS A 221 26.20 19.34 -12.38
C CYS A 221 24.94 18.78 -13.08
N PRO A 222 23.73 19.22 -12.72
CA PRO A 222 22.50 18.70 -13.34
C PRO A 222 22.41 18.97 -14.84
N ASN A 223 23.23 19.87 -15.38
CA ASN A 223 23.21 20.24 -16.81
C ASN A 223 24.28 19.53 -17.66
N CYS A 224 25.35 18.99 -17.08
CA CYS A 224 26.43 18.34 -17.86
C CYS A 224 26.95 17.02 -17.28
N GLY A 225 26.46 16.57 -16.13
CA GLY A 225 26.86 15.30 -15.52
C GLY A 225 28.31 15.25 -15.02
N VAL A 226 29.09 16.33 -15.19
CA VAL A 226 30.45 16.44 -14.66
C VAL A 226 30.35 16.54 -13.14
N ALA A 227 30.95 15.57 -12.44
CA ALA A 227 31.17 15.64 -11.00
C ALA A 227 31.99 16.89 -10.69
N ILE A 228 31.37 17.88 -10.06
CA ILE A 228 31.99 19.18 -9.74
C ILE A 228 33.12 19.02 -8.72
N THR A 229 33.17 17.89 -8.00
CA THR A 229 34.16 17.63 -6.97
C THR A 229 35.01 16.41 -7.30
N SER A 230 36.01 16.58 -8.16
CA SER A 230 37.18 15.68 -8.21
C SER A 230 38.09 15.83 -6.98
N ASP A 231 37.83 16.84 -6.14
CA ASP A 231 38.78 17.32 -5.13
C ASP A 231 38.70 16.59 -3.78
N GLY A 232 37.87 15.54 -3.67
CA GLY A 232 37.74 14.77 -2.43
C GLY A 232 37.22 15.60 -1.25
N PHE A 233 36.52 16.70 -1.52
CA PHE A 233 35.97 17.56 -0.48
C PHE A 233 34.82 16.84 0.23
N GLU A 234 35.09 16.40 1.46
CA GLU A 234 34.09 15.82 2.34
C GLU A 234 33.32 16.94 3.06
N TYR A 235 31.99 16.93 2.92
CA TYR A 235 31.15 17.90 3.60
C TYR A 235 31.26 17.73 5.13
N PRO A 236 31.34 18.82 5.90
CA PRO A 236 31.25 18.74 7.35
C PRO A 236 29.92 18.11 7.82
N ALA A 237 29.93 17.40 8.94
CA ALA A 237 28.77 16.67 9.48
C ALA A 237 27.49 17.52 9.61
N TYR A 238 27.60 18.81 9.95
CA TYR A 238 26.45 19.70 10.10
C TYR A 238 25.71 19.96 8.77
N VAL A 239 26.38 19.81 7.63
CA VAL A 239 25.74 19.96 6.30
C VAL A 239 24.83 18.77 6.04
N PHE A 240 25.31 17.56 6.30
CA PHE A 240 24.48 16.35 6.20
C PHE A 240 23.29 16.40 7.15
N ASP A 241 23.48 16.92 8.36
CA ASP A 241 22.39 17.13 9.31
C ASP A 241 21.32 18.10 8.78
N ALA A 242 21.73 19.24 8.23
CA ALA A 242 20.81 20.22 7.64
C ALA A 242 20.06 19.66 6.43
N MET A 243 20.75 18.90 5.55
CA MET A 243 20.14 18.22 4.41
C MET A 243 19.13 17.16 4.87
N GLY A 244 19.48 16.36 5.89
CA GLY A 244 18.59 15.34 6.44
C GLY A 244 17.32 15.93 7.03
N LYS A 245 17.43 17.07 7.74
CA LYS A 245 16.27 17.81 8.24
C LYS A 245 15.38 18.32 7.11
N ALA A 246 15.95 18.98 6.11
CA ALA A 246 15.18 19.46 4.96
C ALA A 246 14.43 18.34 4.22
N ARG A 247 15.07 17.16 4.05
CA ARG A 247 14.41 15.98 3.45
C ARG A 247 13.30 15.41 4.35
N SER A 248 13.50 15.41 5.67
CA SER A 248 12.47 14.99 6.63
C SER A 248 11.27 15.93 6.61
N ASP A 249 11.49 17.24 6.61
CA ASP A 249 10.43 18.23 6.58
C ASP A 249 9.64 18.18 5.26
N PHE A 250 10.32 17.88 4.14
CA PHE A 250 9.64 17.62 2.86
C PHE A 250 8.82 16.32 2.90
N GLY A 251 9.33 15.27 3.54
CA GLY A 251 8.57 14.04 3.81
C GLY A 251 7.31 14.32 4.64
N ASP A 252 7.40 15.19 5.65
CA ASP A 252 6.25 15.58 6.47
C ASP A 252 5.18 16.31 5.63
N GLN A 253 5.59 17.09 4.61
CA GLN A 253 4.68 17.72 3.66
C GLN A 253 4.00 16.69 2.75
N LEU A 254 4.77 15.79 2.14
CA LEU A 254 4.23 14.69 1.32
C LEU A 254 3.24 13.82 2.10
N LEU A 255 3.50 13.60 3.39
CA LEU A 255 2.59 12.84 4.25
C LEU A 255 1.24 13.54 4.43
N LYS A 256 1.22 14.88 4.52
CA LYS A 256 -0.02 15.68 4.56
C LYS A 256 -0.77 15.64 3.23
N ASP A 257 -0.04 15.53 2.13
CA ASP A 257 -0.59 15.44 0.77
C ASP A 257 -1.05 14.01 0.42
N ASN A 258 -0.98 13.06 1.36
CA ASN A 258 -1.28 11.63 1.22
C ASN A 258 -0.35 10.86 0.25
N GLU A 259 0.82 11.41 -0.06
CA GLU A 259 1.85 10.74 -0.86
C GLU A 259 2.73 9.85 0.04
N HIS A 260 2.13 8.83 0.66
CA HIS A 260 2.78 8.05 1.72
C HIS A 260 4.06 7.33 1.29
N GLU A 261 4.08 6.72 0.11
CA GLU A 261 5.25 5.98 -0.40
C GLU A 261 6.44 6.91 -0.59
N ARG A 262 6.22 8.05 -1.25
CA ARG A 262 7.25 9.07 -1.45
C ARG A 262 7.70 9.67 -0.12
N ALA A 263 6.79 9.92 0.82
CA ALA A 263 7.17 10.39 2.15
C ALA A 263 8.16 9.43 2.84
N ILE A 264 7.87 8.11 2.79
CA ILE A 264 8.75 7.08 3.36
C ILE A 264 10.13 7.08 2.68
N GLU A 265 10.19 7.18 1.35
CA GLU A 265 11.45 7.31 0.62
C GLU A 265 12.27 8.51 1.11
N TYR A 266 11.64 9.69 1.25
CA TYR A 266 12.35 10.88 1.74
C TYR A 266 12.84 10.74 3.19
N TYR A 267 12.11 10.05 4.05
CA TYR A 267 12.59 9.74 5.40
C TYR A 267 13.77 8.75 5.40
N GLU A 268 13.79 7.78 4.48
CA GLU A 268 14.96 6.92 4.31
C GLU A 268 16.18 7.67 3.77
N MET A 269 15.98 8.63 2.86
CA MET A 269 17.05 9.53 2.41
C MET A 269 17.60 10.32 3.59
N ALA A 270 16.71 10.89 4.41
CA ALA A 270 17.10 11.63 5.61
C ALA A 270 17.87 10.75 6.60
N LYS A 271 17.43 9.50 6.81
CA LYS A 271 18.14 8.52 7.66
C LYS A 271 19.57 8.28 7.17
N MET A 272 19.78 8.05 5.87
CA MET A 272 21.13 7.87 5.31
C MET A 272 22.02 9.10 5.49
N LEU A 273 21.44 10.31 5.38
CA LEU A 273 22.15 11.56 5.64
C LEU A 273 22.53 11.71 7.12
N PHE A 274 21.63 11.35 8.03
CA PHE A 274 21.92 11.39 9.47
C PHE A 274 22.96 10.35 9.89
N GLU A 275 22.96 9.16 9.27
CA GLU A 275 24.01 8.15 9.44
C GLU A 275 25.39 8.69 9.04
N LYS A 276 25.49 9.42 7.92
CA LYS A 276 26.74 10.09 7.52
C LYS A 276 27.15 11.21 8.47
N SER A 277 26.20 11.93 9.06
CA SER A 277 26.50 12.96 10.06
C SER A 277 26.96 12.40 11.42
N GLY A 278 26.66 11.13 11.72
CA GLY A 278 26.90 10.51 13.03
C GLY A 278 25.94 10.96 14.13
N THR A 279 24.80 11.58 13.80
CA THR A 279 23.85 12.12 14.79
C THR A 279 22.77 11.09 15.15
N GLU A 280 23.04 10.24 16.15
CA GLU A 280 22.15 9.15 16.58
C GLU A 280 20.71 9.61 16.89
N LYS A 281 20.55 10.79 17.50
CA LYS A 281 19.24 11.37 17.80
C LYS A 281 18.38 11.53 16.55
N ASN A 282 18.97 11.99 15.45
CA ASN A 282 18.23 12.28 14.22
C ASN A 282 18.00 11.00 13.40
N ILE A 283 18.87 10.00 13.53
CA ILE A 283 18.63 8.65 12.99
C ILE A 283 17.38 8.05 13.65
N ALA A 284 17.28 8.12 14.98
CA ALA A 284 16.10 7.65 15.72
C ALA A 284 14.83 8.43 15.33
N GLU A 285 14.94 9.74 15.14
CA GLU A 285 13.82 10.58 14.69
C GLU A 285 13.36 10.21 13.27
N ALA A 286 14.29 9.97 12.34
CA ALA A 286 13.96 9.53 10.98
C ALA A 286 13.29 8.15 10.97
N LEU A 287 13.77 7.20 11.79
CA LEU A 287 13.12 5.89 11.96
C LEU A 287 11.68 6.05 12.48
N ARG A 288 11.46 6.92 13.46
CA ARG A 288 10.11 7.23 13.96
C ARG A 288 9.21 7.80 12.86
N ARG A 289 9.74 8.67 12.00
CA ARG A 289 8.99 9.23 10.86
C ARG A 289 8.68 8.17 9.80
N ILE A 290 9.59 7.23 9.53
CA ILE A 290 9.34 6.07 8.66
C ILE A 290 8.17 5.23 9.21
N ASP A 291 8.19 4.92 10.51
CA ASP A 291 7.11 4.18 11.16
C ASP A 291 5.78 4.94 11.06
N MET A 292 5.78 6.27 11.25
CA MET A 292 4.60 7.11 11.05
C MET A 292 4.09 7.09 9.60
N GLY A 293 4.99 7.09 8.61
CA GLY A 293 4.61 6.97 7.20
C GLY A 293 3.91 5.65 6.89
N TYR A 294 4.44 4.53 7.39
CA TYR A 294 3.81 3.23 7.27
C TYR A 294 2.46 3.14 8.02
N ASP A 295 2.38 3.73 9.21
CA ASP A 295 1.13 3.77 10.00
C ASP A 295 0.02 4.53 9.26
N ALA A 296 0.33 5.69 8.68
CA ALA A 296 -0.60 6.49 7.89
C ALA A 296 -1.06 5.76 6.62
N MET A 297 -0.13 5.14 5.89
CA MET A 297 -0.46 4.37 4.68
C MET A 297 -1.34 3.14 4.98
N ALA A 298 -1.05 2.45 6.08
CA ALA A 298 -1.86 1.31 6.51
C ALA A 298 -3.26 1.75 6.97
N GLN A 299 -3.37 2.89 7.66
CA GLN A 299 -4.64 3.47 8.08
C GLN A 299 -5.49 3.90 6.87
N PHE A 300 -4.88 4.50 5.85
CA PHE A 300 -5.57 4.84 4.59
C PHE A 300 -6.24 3.61 3.96
N HIS A 301 -5.51 2.51 3.79
CA HIS A 301 -6.07 1.26 3.26
C HIS A 301 -7.10 0.62 4.20
N TYR A 302 -6.97 0.80 5.51
CA TYR A 302 -8.00 0.37 6.47
C TYR A 302 -9.30 1.13 6.25
N ASP A 303 -9.23 2.45 6.06
CA ASP A 303 -10.41 3.30 5.85
C ASP A 303 -11.08 3.03 4.50
N GLU A 304 -10.30 2.81 3.43
CA GLU A 304 -10.81 2.31 2.14
C GLU A 304 -11.53 0.97 2.29
N ALA A 305 -10.98 0.04 3.08
CA ALA A 305 -11.60 -1.26 3.33
C ALA A 305 -12.96 -1.12 4.01
N GLU A 306 -13.08 -0.23 5.00
CA GLU A 306 -14.35 0.05 5.68
C GLU A 306 -15.35 0.75 4.76
N ALA A 307 -14.90 1.57 3.81
CA ALA A 307 -15.75 2.17 2.78
C ALA A 307 -16.35 1.10 1.85
N HIS A 308 -15.51 0.24 1.26
CA HIS A 308 -15.96 -0.88 0.43
C HIS A 308 -16.88 -1.85 1.17
N LEU A 309 -16.62 -2.08 2.46
CA LEU A 309 -17.48 -2.93 3.29
C LEU A 309 -18.90 -2.34 3.44
N LYS A 310 -19.02 -1.01 3.50
CA LYS A 310 -20.33 -0.32 3.56
C LYS A 310 -21.04 -0.33 2.21
N GLU A 311 -20.30 -0.26 1.12
CA GLU A 311 -20.83 -0.33 -0.26
C GLU A 311 -21.29 -1.74 -0.64
N GLY A 312 -20.79 -2.76 0.05
CA GLY A 312 -21.07 -4.17 -0.22
C GLY A 312 -20.04 -4.83 -1.16
N ASP A 313 -18.95 -4.14 -1.46
CA ASP A 313 -17.82 -4.63 -2.25
C ASP A 313 -16.88 -5.46 -1.38
N PHE A 314 -17.39 -6.61 -0.92
CA PHE A 314 -16.72 -7.44 0.08
C PHE A 314 -15.34 -7.95 -0.36
N GLU A 315 -15.14 -8.18 -1.66
CA GLU A 315 -13.86 -8.60 -2.21
C GLU A 315 -12.78 -7.56 -1.99
N TRP A 316 -13.06 -6.32 -2.40
CA TRP A 316 -12.15 -5.19 -2.23
C TRP A 316 -11.92 -4.86 -0.76
N ALA A 317 -12.96 -4.93 0.08
CA ALA A 317 -12.82 -4.74 1.52
C ALA A 317 -11.80 -5.73 2.12
N VAL A 318 -11.90 -7.02 1.79
CA VAL A 318 -10.97 -8.06 2.29
C VAL A 318 -9.54 -7.82 1.77
N VAL A 319 -9.38 -7.50 0.49
CA VAL A 319 -8.07 -7.20 -0.13
C VAL A 319 -7.41 -6.04 0.61
N GLN A 320 -8.15 -4.96 0.86
CA GLN A 320 -7.63 -3.76 1.52
C GLN A 320 -7.29 -4.00 3.00
N PHE A 321 -8.12 -4.75 3.75
CA PHE A 321 -7.76 -5.12 5.13
C PHE A 321 -6.49 -5.99 5.19
N LYS A 322 -6.30 -6.90 4.23
CA LYS A 322 -5.05 -7.68 4.13
C LYS A 322 -3.88 -6.78 3.78
N LYS A 323 -4.01 -5.87 2.83
CA LYS A 323 -2.96 -4.90 2.46
C LYS A 323 -2.55 -4.04 3.67
N ALA A 324 -3.52 -3.49 4.40
CA ALA A 324 -3.28 -2.76 5.64
C ALA A 324 -2.54 -3.61 6.70
N ARG A 325 -2.93 -4.89 6.86
CA ARG A 325 -2.24 -5.83 7.78
C ARG A 325 -0.77 -6.01 7.41
N GLU A 326 -0.47 -6.23 6.13
CA GLU A 326 0.90 -6.44 5.67
C GLU A 326 1.74 -5.17 5.83
N LEU A 327 1.16 -3.98 5.56
CA LEU A 327 1.85 -2.71 5.83
C LEU A 327 2.16 -2.51 7.31
N TYR A 328 1.24 -2.88 8.20
CA TYR A 328 1.49 -2.88 9.63
C TYR A 328 2.58 -3.86 10.07
N MET A 329 3.01 -4.82 9.24
CA MET A 329 4.19 -5.66 9.55
C MET A 329 5.50 -4.89 9.54
N PHE A 330 5.57 -3.75 8.85
CA PHE A 330 6.72 -2.85 8.92
C PHE A 330 6.69 -1.93 10.13
N THR A 331 5.56 -1.86 10.84
CA THR A 331 5.41 -1.10 12.09
C THR A 331 5.61 -2.00 13.31
N THR A 332 5.89 -1.40 14.46
CA THR A 332 6.04 -2.12 15.74
C THR A 332 4.71 -2.51 16.40
N ASP A 333 3.57 -2.01 15.90
CA ASP A 333 2.26 -2.15 16.52
C ASP A 333 1.57 -3.50 16.23
N ALA A 334 1.86 -4.52 17.04
CA ALA A 334 1.21 -5.83 16.94
C ALA A 334 -0.32 -5.79 17.11
N LYS A 335 -0.85 -4.85 17.90
CA LYS A 335 -2.29 -4.69 18.14
C LYS A 335 -3.04 -4.27 16.88
N LYS A 336 -2.49 -3.33 16.11
CA LYS A 336 -3.10 -2.86 14.84
C LYS A 336 -3.13 -3.99 13.81
N ARG A 337 -2.04 -4.77 13.69
CA ARG A 337 -2.00 -5.98 12.86
C ARG A 337 -3.10 -6.99 13.20
N ALA A 338 -3.25 -7.29 14.49
CA ALA A 338 -4.28 -8.21 14.95
C ALA A 338 -5.69 -7.69 14.63
N ARG A 339 -5.93 -6.39 14.83
CA ARG A 339 -7.20 -5.73 14.49
C ARG A 339 -7.53 -5.82 13.00
N CYS A 340 -6.57 -5.59 12.09
CA CYS A 340 -6.78 -5.77 10.64
C CYS A 340 -7.11 -7.22 10.29
N ALA A 341 -6.44 -8.19 10.91
CA ALA A 341 -6.72 -9.61 10.68
C ALA A 341 -8.11 -10.03 11.20
N GLU A 342 -8.55 -9.49 12.34
CA GLU A 342 -9.90 -9.67 12.86
C GLU A 342 -10.94 -9.05 11.93
N ARG A 343 -10.74 -7.81 11.51
CA ARG A 343 -11.63 -7.11 10.58
C ARG A 343 -11.75 -7.78 9.21
N ALA A 344 -10.65 -8.32 8.68
CA ALA A 344 -10.71 -9.14 7.47
C ALA A 344 -11.59 -10.40 7.66
N ARG A 345 -11.52 -11.07 8.82
CA ARG A 345 -12.38 -12.22 9.13
C ARG A 345 -13.85 -11.82 9.29
N GLU A 346 -14.13 -10.67 9.91
CA GLU A 346 -15.46 -10.11 10.00
C GLU A 346 -16.04 -9.80 8.61
N ALA A 347 -15.25 -9.19 7.72
CA ALA A 347 -15.64 -8.91 6.34
C ALA A 347 -16.02 -10.21 5.59
N TYR A 348 -15.24 -11.28 5.74
CA TYR A 348 -15.60 -12.60 5.20
C TYR A 348 -16.91 -13.16 5.77
N ALA A 349 -17.18 -12.96 7.07
CA ALA A 349 -18.43 -13.41 7.69
C ALA A 349 -19.64 -12.62 7.18
N ILE A 350 -19.50 -11.29 7.00
CA ILE A 350 -20.54 -10.43 6.42
C ILE A 350 -20.81 -10.84 4.97
N TRP A 351 -19.77 -11.07 4.20
CA TRP A 351 -19.88 -11.56 2.82
C TRP A 351 -20.59 -12.91 2.74
N GLY A 352 -20.19 -13.87 3.58
CA GLY A 352 -20.84 -15.18 3.67
C GLY A 352 -22.32 -15.08 4.00
N LYS A 353 -22.71 -14.13 4.88
CA LYS A 353 -24.11 -13.86 5.21
C LYS A 353 -24.89 -13.28 4.03
N ALA A 354 -24.32 -12.32 3.29
CA ALA A 354 -24.97 -11.76 2.11
C ALA A 354 -25.23 -12.84 1.04
N LEU A 355 -24.26 -13.73 0.81
CA LEU A 355 -24.42 -14.89 -0.10
C LEU A 355 -25.45 -15.91 0.41
N GLU A 356 -25.52 -16.13 1.73
CA GLU A 356 -26.55 -16.96 2.35
C GLU A 356 -27.96 -16.37 2.13
N ASP A 357 -28.12 -15.05 2.28
CA ASP A 357 -29.38 -14.34 2.05
C ASP A 357 -29.78 -14.39 0.56
N GLU A 358 -28.83 -14.32 -0.38
CA GLU A 358 -29.06 -14.54 -1.82
C GLU A 358 -29.51 -15.99 -2.10
N GLY A 359 -28.84 -16.98 -1.51
CA GLY A 359 -29.22 -18.39 -1.61
C GLY A 359 -30.63 -18.66 -1.07
N ASP A 360 -30.98 -18.04 0.06
CA ASP A 360 -32.32 -18.13 0.67
C ASP A 360 -33.40 -17.51 -0.25
N LYS A 361 -33.08 -16.44 -0.99
CA LYS A 361 -33.99 -15.84 -2.00
C LYS A 361 -34.19 -16.78 -3.19
N LEU A 362 -33.11 -17.30 -3.77
CA LEU A 362 -33.17 -18.24 -4.91
C LEU A 362 -33.92 -19.53 -4.57
N ALA A 363 -33.75 -20.03 -3.34
CA ALA A 363 -34.48 -21.19 -2.85
C ALA A 363 -35.99 -20.94 -2.77
N LYS A 364 -36.41 -19.74 -2.35
CA LYS A 364 -37.83 -19.33 -2.33
C LYS A 364 -38.42 -19.19 -3.73
N GLU A 365 -37.61 -18.79 -4.71
CA GLU A 365 -38.00 -18.75 -6.13
C GLU A 365 -38.08 -20.14 -6.79
N GLY A 366 -37.65 -21.20 -6.10
CA GLY A 366 -37.62 -22.56 -6.63
C GLY A 366 -36.38 -22.89 -7.48
N LYS A 367 -35.40 -21.98 -7.57
CA LYS A 367 -34.13 -22.18 -8.28
C LYS A 367 -33.13 -22.92 -7.39
N THR A 368 -33.39 -24.20 -7.12
CA THR A 368 -32.64 -25.00 -6.14
C THR A 368 -31.16 -25.17 -6.49
N ARG A 369 -30.82 -25.34 -7.77
CA ARG A 369 -29.43 -25.49 -8.23
C ARG A 369 -28.59 -24.23 -7.97
N ASP A 370 -29.13 -23.07 -8.29
CA ASP A 370 -28.43 -21.79 -8.10
C ASP A 370 -28.30 -21.44 -6.62
N ALA A 371 -29.34 -21.75 -5.83
CA ALA A 371 -29.29 -21.62 -4.38
C ALA A 371 -28.19 -22.49 -3.75
N LEU A 372 -28.04 -23.75 -4.20
CA LEU A 372 -27.00 -24.66 -3.73
C LEU A 372 -25.59 -24.13 -4.05
N ALA A 373 -25.38 -23.57 -5.25
CA ALA A 373 -24.11 -22.92 -5.60
C ALA A 373 -23.81 -21.74 -4.66
N LYS A 374 -24.78 -20.88 -4.39
CA LYS A 374 -24.63 -19.75 -3.47
C LYS A 374 -24.34 -20.18 -2.03
N TYR A 375 -24.97 -21.24 -1.54
CA TYR A 375 -24.64 -21.78 -0.22
C TYR A 375 -23.22 -22.39 -0.17
N GLN A 376 -22.74 -23.02 -1.25
CA GLN A 376 -21.37 -23.51 -1.29
C GLN A 376 -20.35 -22.37 -1.28
N GLU A 377 -20.61 -21.29 -2.02
CA GLU A 377 -19.80 -20.06 -1.99
C GLU A 377 -19.80 -19.44 -0.58
N ALA A 378 -20.96 -19.26 0.04
CA ALA A 378 -21.08 -18.77 1.41
C ALA A 378 -20.31 -19.64 2.41
N ALA A 379 -20.35 -20.97 2.26
CA ALA A 379 -19.63 -21.90 3.12
C ALA A 379 -18.10 -21.79 2.96
N ALA A 380 -17.61 -21.45 1.77
CA ALA A 380 -16.19 -21.17 1.57
C ALA A 380 -15.79 -19.87 2.29
N LYS A 381 -16.59 -18.80 2.17
CA LYS A 381 -16.31 -17.53 2.86
C LYS A 381 -16.37 -17.64 4.39
N TYR A 382 -17.30 -18.41 4.95
CA TYR A 382 -17.31 -18.70 6.39
C TYR A 382 -16.10 -19.53 6.85
N ARG A 383 -15.53 -20.41 6.00
CA ARG A 383 -14.27 -21.11 6.31
C ARG A 383 -13.09 -20.14 6.36
N GLU A 384 -13.00 -19.24 5.39
CA GLU A 384 -11.97 -18.19 5.35
C GLU A 384 -12.09 -17.23 6.54
N GLY A 385 -13.31 -16.86 6.94
CA GLY A 385 -13.57 -16.02 8.14
C GLY A 385 -13.44 -16.76 9.48
N GLY A 386 -13.41 -18.10 9.48
CA GLY A 386 -13.33 -18.92 10.69
C GLY A 386 -14.64 -19.04 11.50
N ASP A 387 -15.80 -18.71 10.92
CA ASP A 387 -17.10 -18.83 11.60
C ASP A 387 -17.67 -20.26 11.51
N SER A 388 -17.16 -21.12 12.40
CA SER A 388 -17.59 -22.52 12.49
C SER A 388 -19.06 -22.70 12.91
N LYS A 389 -19.68 -21.71 13.55
CA LYS A 389 -21.08 -21.79 14.01
C LYS A 389 -22.02 -21.62 12.82
N ARG A 390 -21.78 -20.60 12.00
CA ARG A 390 -22.53 -20.35 10.76
C ARG A 390 -22.38 -21.50 9.77
N LEU A 391 -21.16 -22.03 9.63
CA LEU A 391 -20.87 -23.15 8.74
C LEU A 391 -21.73 -24.38 9.04
N LYS A 392 -21.87 -24.78 10.31
CA LYS A 392 -22.73 -25.91 10.71
C LYS A 392 -24.21 -25.68 10.39
N GLY A 393 -24.67 -24.43 10.44
CA GLY A 393 -26.03 -24.06 10.05
C GLY A 393 -26.23 -24.18 8.54
N LEU A 394 -25.26 -23.67 7.78
CA LEU A 394 -25.26 -23.68 6.33
C LEU A 394 -25.16 -25.11 5.75
N ASP A 395 -24.35 -25.99 6.35
CA ASP A 395 -24.27 -27.42 5.96
C ASP A 395 -25.63 -28.12 6.02
N LYS A 396 -26.50 -27.74 6.97
CA LYS A 396 -27.86 -28.27 7.05
C LYS A 396 -28.75 -27.74 5.93
N LYS A 397 -28.58 -26.47 5.53
CA LYS A 397 -29.27 -25.88 4.38
C LYS A 397 -28.82 -26.56 3.08
N ILE A 398 -27.52 -26.78 2.89
CA ILE A 398 -26.95 -27.46 1.72
C ILE A 398 -27.46 -28.90 1.58
N ARG A 399 -27.61 -29.64 2.68
CA ARG A 399 -28.18 -31.01 2.62
C ARG A 399 -29.68 -31.05 2.35
N LYS A 400 -30.39 -29.94 2.56
CA LYS A 400 -31.84 -29.84 2.39
C LYS A 400 -32.21 -29.31 1.00
N ALA A 401 -31.42 -28.40 0.45
CA ALA A 401 -31.51 -27.94 -0.94
C ALA A 401 -31.13 -29.06 -1.90
#